data_AF-J2JRU1-F1
#
_entry.id   AF-J2JRU1-F1
#
_cell.length_a   1.000
_cell.length_b   1.000
_cell.length_c   1.000
_cell.angle_alpha   90.00
_cell.angle_beta   90.00
_cell.angle_gamma   90.00
#
_symmetry.space_group_name_H-M   'P 1'
#
loop_
_entity.id
_entity.type
_entity.pdbx_description
1 polymer ?
#
loop_
_entity_poly.entity_id
_entity_poly.type
_entity_poly.pdbx_seq_one_letter_code
_entity_poly.pdbx_strand_id
1 'polypeptide(L)'
;MAAQAKGKAPVIPLTERLEIVRSVRFVDAAFVETVPDKLETWQQVRFDVIFKGDDWRGTAKGDKLERDFATVGVDVIYFPYTVHTSSSLLRKVLDGLADSA
;
A
#
# COMPACT_ATOMS: atom_id res chain seq x y z
N MET A 1 -9.14 -5.74 4.20
CA MET A 1 -8.06 -4.76 4.43
C MET A 1 -8.33 -3.34 3.96
N ALA A 2 -8.32 -3.00 2.66
CA ALA A 2 -8.38 -1.59 2.22
C ALA A 2 -9.61 -0.80 2.71
N ALA A 3 -10.81 -1.39 2.60
CA ALA A 3 -12.04 -0.76 3.08
C ALA A 3 -12.03 -0.56 4.60
N GLN A 4 -11.58 -1.56 5.37
CA GLN A 4 -11.45 -1.47 6.82
C GLN A 4 -10.44 -0.38 7.23
N ALA A 5 -9.29 -0.30 6.55
CA ALA A 5 -8.23 0.63 6.88
C ALA A 5 -8.52 2.09 6.51
N LYS A 6 -9.38 2.32 5.50
CA LYS A 6 -9.65 3.66 4.94
C LYS A 6 -11.11 4.11 5.10
N GLY A 7 -11.98 3.28 5.67
CA GLY A 7 -13.41 3.55 5.86
C GLY A 7 -14.22 3.62 4.55
N LYS A 8 -13.62 3.26 3.41
CA LYS A 8 -14.27 3.34 2.09
C LYS A 8 -13.78 2.24 1.15
N ALA A 9 -14.69 1.68 0.36
CA ALA A 9 -14.35 0.70 -0.65
C ALA A 9 -13.49 1.33 -1.76
N PRO A 10 -12.43 0.65 -2.25
CA PRO A 10 -11.72 1.06 -3.46
C PRO A 10 -12.67 1.19 -4.66
N VAL A 11 -12.40 2.13 -5.59
CA VAL A 11 -13.16 2.24 -6.85
C VAL A 11 -12.91 1.00 -7.70
N ILE A 12 -11.63 0.62 -7.84
CA ILE A 12 -11.20 -0.52 -8.63
C ILE A 12 -11.28 -1.80 -7.78
N PRO A 13 -11.99 -2.85 -8.22
CA PRO A 13 -12.10 -4.14 -7.53
C PRO A 13 -10.75 -4.78 -7.20
N LEU A 14 -10.74 -5.68 -6.21
CA LEU A 14 -9.51 -6.33 -5.74
C LEU A 14 -8.77 -7.07 -6.86
N THR A 15 -9.49 -7.88 -7.64
CA THR A 15 -8.90 -8.69 -8.71
C THR A 15 -8.23 -7.80 -9.76
N GLU A 16 -8.91 -6.73 -10.20
CA GLU A 16 -8.34 -5.78 -11.16
C GLU A 16 -7.12 -5.05 -10.61
N ARG A 17 -7.14 -4.60 -9.36
CA ARG A 17 -5.96 -3.98 -8.72
C ARG A 17 -4.78 -4.93 -8.65
N LEU A 18 -5.02 -6.21 -8.40
CA LEU A 18 -3.97 -7.22 -8.38
C LEU A 18 -3.35 -7.37 -9.77
N GLU A 19 -4.17 -7.48 -10.82
CA GLU A 19 -3.69 -7.58 -12.20
C GLU A 19 -2.95 -6.33 -12.67
N ILE A 20 -3.41 -5.13 -12.30
CA ILE A 20 -2.69 -3.87 -12.57
C ILE A 20 -1.28 -3.94 -11.98
N VAL A 21 -1.13 -4.34 -10.72
CA VAL A 21 0.19 -4.44 -10.07
C VAL A 21 1.04 -5.52 -10.72
N ARG A 22 0.48 -6.69 -11.05
CA ARG A 22 1.19 -7.77 -11.76
C ARG A 22 1.71 -7.35 -13.13
N SER A 23 1.02 -6.42 -13.80
CA SER A 23 1.42 -5.95 -15.12
C SER A 23 2.55 -4.90 -15.12
N VAL A 24 2.95 -4.40 -13.95
CA VAL A 24 4.02 -3.41 -13.85
C VAL A 24 5.36 -4.08 -14.20
N ARG A 25 6.11 -3.49 -15.14
CA ARG A 25 7.38 -4.01 -15.68
C ARG A 25 8.36 -4.54 -14.63
N PHE A 26 8.40 -3.91 -13.46
CA PHE A 26 9.37 -4.18 -12.39
C PHE A 26 8.81 -5.07 -11.27
N VAL A 27 7.62 -5.65 -11.45
CA VAL A 27 6.98 -6.52 -10.44
C VAL A 27 7.13 -7.97 -10.87
N ASP A 28 7.88 -8.75 -10.09
CA ASP A 28 8.02 -10.20 -10.31
C ASP A 28 6.78 -10.98 -9.84
N ALA A 29 6.19 -10.55 -8.71
CA ALA A 29 5.01 -11.17 -8.13
C ALA A 29 4.17 -10.17 -7.34
N ALA A 30 2.85 -10.37 -7.33
CA ALA A 30 1.92 -9.58 -6.53
C ALA A 30 1.04 -10.49 -5.67
N PHE A 31 0.92 -10.13 -4.40
CA PHE A 31 0.19 -10.87 -3.38
C PHE A 31 -0.88 -9.98 -2.76
N VAL A 32 -2.00 -10.59 -2.38
CA VAL A 32 -3.03 -9.90 -1.60
C VAL A 32 -2.64 -9.93 -0.14
N GLU A 33 -2.42 -8.76 0.45
CA GLU A 33 -2.31 -8.63 1.90
C GLU A 33 -3.69 -8.80 2.54
N THR A 34 -3.88 -9.91 3.25
CA THR A 34 -5.15 -10.29 3.89
C THR A 34 -5.18 -9.98 5.39
N VAL A 35 -4.02 -9.71 6.00
CA VAL A 35 -3.85 -9.52 7.44
C VAL A 35 -3.34 -8.10 7.77
N PRO A 36 -3.72 -7.52 8.91
CA PRO A 36 -3.23 -6.21 9.34
C PRO A 36 -1.78 -6.23 9.82
N ASP A 37 -1.34 -7.37 10.37
CA ASP A 37 0.00 -7.51 10.92
C ASP A 37 1.03 -7.72 9.82
N LYS A 38 2.03 -6.84 9.81
CA LYS A 38 3.10 -6.83 8.82
C LYS A 38 4.10 -7.97 9.05
N LEU A 39 4.26 -8.43 10.28
CA LEU A 39 5.09 -9.60 10.58
C LEU A 39 4.44 -10.89 10.08
N GLU A 40 3.12 -11.00 10.15
CA GLU A 40 2.40 -12.15 9.60
C GLU A 40 2.49 -12.18 8.06
N THR A 41 2.42 -11.02 7.41
CA THR A 41 2.70 -10.91 5.97
C THR A 41 4.12 -11.34 5.64
N TRP A 42 5.10 -10.92 6.44
CA TRP A 42 6.50 -11.34 6.26
C TRP A 42 6.70 -12.85 6.43
N GLN A 43 5.98 -13.50 7.35
CA GLN A 43 6.08 -14.96 7.52
C GLN A 43 5.70 -15.73 6.24
N GLN A 44 4.80 -15.17 5.43
CA GLN A 44 4.33 -15.75 4.17
C GLN A 44 5.27 -15.49 3.00
N VAL A 45 5.82 -14.26 2.90
CA VAL A 45 6.57 -13.81 1.72
C VAL A 45 8.09 -13.85 1.92
N ARG A 46 8.58 -13.64 3.15
CA ARG A 46 10.00 -13.66 3.54
C ARG A 46 10.89 -12.70 2.73
N PHE A 47 10.46 -11.45 2.63
CA PHE A 47 11.28 -10.38 2.04
C PHE A 47 12.34 -9.86 3.02
N ASP A 48 13.45 -9.36 2.49
CA ASP A 48 14.55 -8.75 3.27
C ASP A 48 14.40 -7.23 3.42
N VAL A 49 13.67 -6.58 2.51
CA VAL A 49 13.51 -5.12 2.46
C VAL A 49 12.04 -4.75 2.17
N ILE A 50 11.51 -3.76 2.88
CA ILE A 50 10.23 -3.13 2.58
C ILE A 50 10.39 -1.67 2.20
N PHE A 51 9.68 -1.25 1.15
CA PHE A 51 9.66 0.13 0.70
C PHE A 51 8.40 0.87 1.16
N LYS A 52 8.57 2.12 1.60
CA LYS A 52 7.48 3.03 2.01
C LYS A 52 7.70 4.44 1.48
N GLY A 53 6.63 5.23 1.43
CA GLY A 53 6.75 6.68 1.27
C GLY A 53 7.28 7.30 2.56
N ASP A 54 8.06 8.36 2.43
CA ASP A 54 8.60 9.13 3.56
C ASP A 54 7.52 9.81 4.43
N ASP A 55 6.27 9.85 3.96
CA ASP A 55 5.08 10.22 4.73
C ASP A 55 4.84 9.32 5.97
N TRP A 56 5.49 8.16 6.03
CA TRP A 56 5.47 7.27 7.20
C TRP A 56 6.58 7.57 8.23
N ARG A 57 7.67 8.20 7.81
CA ARG A 57 8.87 8.37 8.62
C ARG A 57 8.57 9.28 9.83
N GLY A 58 8.98 8.85 11.03
CA GLY A 58 8.76 9.60 12.27
C GLY A 58 7.30 9.66 12.74
N THR A 59 6.41 8.88 12.12
CA THR A 59 5.04 8.68 12.62
C THR A 59 5.02 7.46 13.53
N ALA A 60 4.07 7.41 14.48
CA ALA A 60 3.91 6.24 15.36
C ALA A 60 3.73 4.91 14.59
N LYS A 61 3.16 4.95 13.37
CA LYS A 61 3.02 3.79 12.50
C LYS A 61 4.34 3.39 11.83
N GLY A 62 5.13 4.36 11.37
CA GLY A 62 6.48 4.13 10.84
C GLY A 62 7.40 3.55 11.91
N ASP A 63 7.45 4.19 13.08
CA ASP A 63 8.32 3.73 14.17
C ASP A 63 7.97 2.31 14.64
N LYS A 64 6.67 1.96 14.66
CA LYS A 64 6.23 0.59 14.94
C LYS A 64 6.70 -0.38 13.85
N LEU A 65 6.53 -0.01 12.57
CA LEU A 65 6.94 -0.81 11.43
C LEU A 65 8.44 -1.13 11.48
N GLU A 66 9.27 -0.12 11.74
CA GLU A 66 10.71 -0.25 11.89
C GLU A 66 11.09 -1.18 13.05
N ARG A 67 10.48 -0.98 14.23
CA ARG A 67 10.75 -1.84 15.39
C ARG A 67 10.35 -3.30 15.13
N ASP A 68 9.18 -3.52 14.56
CA ASP A 68 8.68 -4.87 14.27
C ASP A 68 9.62 -5.58 13.29
N PHE A 69 9.97 -4.94 12.17
CA PHE A 69 10.82 -5.54 11.14
C PHE A 69 12.27 -5.71 11.56
N ALA A 70 12.79 -4.86 12.45
CA ALA A 70 14.11 -5.05 13.04
C ALA A 70 14.22 -6.38 13.81
N THR A 71 13.12 -6.91 14.37
CA THR A 71 13.13 -8.22 15.06
C THR A 71 13.40 -9.41 14.15
N VAL A 72 13.22 -9.22 12.84
CA VAL A 72 13.37 -10.26 11.82
C VAL A 72 14.43 -9.91 10.77
N GLY A 73 15.21 -8.86 11.00
CA GLY A 73 16.32 -8.44 10.13
C GLY A 73 15.86 -7.79 8.82
N VAL A 74 14.67 -7.22 8.77
CA VAL A 74 14.12 -6.55 7.57
C VAL A 74 14.40 -5.06 7.59
N ASP A 75 14.94 -4.54 6.48
CA ASP A 75 15.19 -3.11 6.31
C ASP A 75 13.95 -2.34 5.83
N VAL A 76 13.71 -1.16 6.41
CA VAL A 76 12.66 -0.23 5.94
C VAL A 76 13.32 0.90 5.16
N ILE A 77 13.09 0.95 3.85
CA ILE A 77 13.60 2.01 2.97
C ILE A 77 12.46 2.96 2.60
N TYR A 78 12.71 4.26 2.77
CA TYR A 78 11.76 5.31 2.43
C TYR A 78 12.12 6.00 1.12
N PHE A 79 11.13 6.18 0.25
CA PHE A 79 11.20 7.00 -0.95
C PHE A 79 10.40 8.29 -0.78
N PRO A 80 10.79 9.38 -1.46
CA PRO A 80 9.99 10.61 -1.48
C PRO A 80 8.55 10.32 -1.91
N TYR A 81 7.59 10.78 -1.13
CA TYR A 81 6.18 10.57 -1.44
C TYR A 81 5.79 11.31 -2.74
N THR A 82 5.22 10.59 -3.70
CA THR A 82 4.77 11.17 -4.97
C THR A 82 3.42 11.88 -4.80
N VAL A 83 3.39 13.19 -5.04
CA VAL A 83 2.20 14.04 -4.82
C VAL A 83 1.31 14.24 -6.05
N HIS A 84 1.81 13.95 -7.26
CA HIS A 84 1.17 14.40 -8.50
C HIS A 84 -0.14 13.67 -8.82
N THR A 85 -0.13 12.33 -8.81
CA THR A 85 -1.31 11.51 -9.14
C THR A 85 -1.72 10.70 -7.92
N SER A 86 -2.95 10.88 -7.45
CA SER A 86 -3.46 10.15 -6.30
C SER A 86 -4.87 9.63 -6.54
N SER A 87 -5.20 8.47 -5.97
CA SER A 87 -6.56 7.92 -6.03
C SER A 87 -7.61 8.82 -5.38
N SER A 88 -7.20 9.66 -4.42
CA SER A 88 -8.08 10.68 -3.83
C SER A 88 -8.45 11.76 -4.84
N LEU A 89 -7.49 12.24 -5.64
CA LEU A 89 -7.74 13.21 -6.70
C LEU A 89 -8.60 12.60 -7.81
N LEU A 90 -8.23 11.42 -8.31
CA LEU A 90 -8.98 10.73 -9.37
C LEU A 90 -10.42 10.45 -8.97
N ARG A 91 -10.65 10.02 -7.71
CA ARG A 91 -12.02 9.80 -7.22
C ARG A 91 -12.85 11.08 -7.23
N LYS A 92 -12.31 12.21 -6.74
CA LYS A 92 -13.03 13.50 -6.77
C LYS A 92 -13.45 13.89 -8.18
N VAL A 93 -12.59 13.65 -9.17
CA VAL A 93 -12.91 13.92 -10.59
C VAL A 93 -14.02 12.99 -11.07
N LEU A 94 -13.95 11.69 -10.78
CA LEU A 94 -14.98 10.72 -11.16
C LEU A 94 -16.35 11.03 -10.53
N ASP A 95 -16.36 11.37 -9.24
CA ASP A 95 -17.59 11.73 -8.51
C ASP A 95 -18.25 12.96 -9.18
N GLY A 96 -17.46 14.00 -9.50
CA GLY A 96 -17.98 15.20 -10.18
C GLY A 96 -18.50 14.96 -11.60
N LEU A 97 -17.90 14.02 -12.35
CA LEU A 97 -18.40 13.62 -13.66
C LEU A 97 -19.71 12.82 -13.56
N ALA A 98 -19.84 11.96 -12.55
CA ALA A 98 -21.05 11.16 -12.32
C ALA A 98 -22.24 12.04 -11.89
N ASP A 99 -22.00 13.06 -11.07
CA ASP A 99 -23.04 14.01 -10.64
C ASP A 99 -23.53 14.92 -11.78
N SER A 100 -22.78 15.01 -12.87
CA SER A 100 -23.08 15.84 -14.04
C SER A 100 -23.72 15.06 -15.20
N ALA A 101 -23.91 13.75 -15.05
CA ALA A 101 -24.52 12.85 -16.01
C ALA A 101 -26.00 12.59 -15.67
#